data_AF-A0A965HN80-F1
#
_entry.id   AF-A0A965HN80-F1
#
_cell.length_a   1.000
_cell.length_b   1.000
_cell.length_c   1.000
_cell.angle_alpha   90.00
_cell.angle_beta   90.00
_cell.angle_gamma   90.00
#
_symmetry.space_group_name_H-M   'P 1'
#
loop_
_entity.id
_entity.type
_entity.pdbx_description
1 polymer ?
#
loop_
_entity_poly.entity_id
_entity_poly.type
_entity_poly.pdbx_seq_one_letter_code
_entity_poly.pdbx_strand_id
1 'polypeptide(L)'
;SPLMFRVGVVLIGFGGGFFSVGTLTSAMGLEERGFTGMALGAWGAVQASCMGLAIAIGGALRDWVSALGVHGLLGEAMNYSSSGYATVYGLELVLLFAGLVVIGPLVRNRSASSQSEVGKFGLAEFPG
;
A
#
# COMPACT_ATOMS: atom_id res chain seq x y z
N SER A 1 -13.06 -18.95 13.30
CA SER A 1 -14.52 -18.69 13.18
C SER A 1 -14.79 -17.89 11.90
N PRO A 2 -15.91 -18.12 11.20
CA PRO A 2 -16.23 -17.41 9.95
C PRO A 2 -16.37 -15.89 10.12
N LEU A 3 -16.85 -15.44 11.29
CA LEU A 3 -16.98 -14.00 11.61
C LEU A 3 -15.64 -13.29 11.70
N MET A 4 -14.63 -13.90 12.35
CA MET A 4 -13.30 -13.30 12.47
C MET A 4 -12.64 -13.12 11.10
N PHE A 5 -12.77 -14.11 10.21
CA PHE A 5 -12.29 -14.00 8.83
C PHE A 5 -13.00 -12.88 8.06
N ARG A 6 -14.34 -12.81 8.13
CA ARG A 6 -15.12 -11.75 7.48
C ARG A 6 -14.72 -10.35 7.94
N VAL A 7 -14.60 -10.15 9.26
CA VAL A 7 -14.17 -8.88 9.83
C VAL A 7 -12.76 -8.52 9.35
N GLY A 8 -11.83 -9.47 9.36
CA GLY A 8 -10.48 -9.27 8.85
C GLY A 8 -10.45 -8.84 7.38
N VAL A 9 -11.16 -9.57 6.50
CA VAL A 9 -11.25 -9.24 5.07
C VAL A 9 -11.87 -7.86 4.84
N VAL A 10 -12.92 -7.51 5.59
CA VAL A 10 -13.53 -6.17 5.53
C VAL A 10 -12.53 -5.08 5.91
N LEU A 11 -11.79 -5.26 7.01
CA LEU A 11 -10.80 -4.27 7.47
C LEU A 11 -9.64 -4.11 6.47
N ILE A 12 -9.15 -5.22 5.90
CA ILE A 12 -8.09 -5.19 4.88
C ILE A 12 -8.58 -4.46 3.63
N GLY A 13 -9.78 -4.79 3.14
CA GLY A 13 -10.38 -4.14 1.97
C GLY A 13 -10.65 -2.65 2.19
N PHE A 14 -11.15 -2.29 3.37
CA PHE A 14 -11.39 -0.89 3.75
C PHE A 14 -10.08 -0.09 3.76
N GLY A 15 -9.04 -0.59 4.45
CA GLY A 15 -7.72 0.05 4.48
C GLY A 15 -7.08 0.18 3.10
N GLY A 16 -7.15 -0.88 2.28
CA GLY A 16 -6.67 -0.88 0.90
C GLY A 16 -7.41 0.14 0.03
N GLY A 17 -8.72 0.30 0.22
CA GLY A 17 -9.54 1.30 -0.44
C GLY A 17 -9.11 2.74 -0.12
N PHE A 18 -8.94 3.07 1.16
CA PHE A 18 -8.45 4.40 1.57
C PHE A 18 -7.05 4.70 1.03
N PHE A 19 -6.16 3.72 1.04
CA PHE A 19 -4.82 3.88 0.49
C PHE A 19 -4.85 4.10 -1.03
N SER A 20 -5.66 3.33 -1.76
CA SER A 20 -5.82 3.46 -3.21
C SER A 20 -6.36 4.85 -3.61
N VAL A 21 -7.47 5.27 -2.99
CA VAL A 21 -8.07 6.59 -3.27
C VAL A 21 -7.13 7.71 -2.87
N GLY A 22 -6.53 7.67 -1.68
CA GLY A 22 -5.62 8.70 -1.20
C GLY A 22 -4.37 8.87 -2.06
N THR A 23 -3.76 7.76 -2.51
CA THR A 23 -2.59 7.81 -3.40
C THR A 23 -2.95 8.34 -4.78
N LEU A 24 -4.10 7.93 -5.34
CA LEU A 24 -4.59 8.43 -6.63
C LEU A 24 -4.87 9.94 -6.58
N THR A 25 -5.59 10.41 -5.55
CA THR A 25 -5.85 11.84 -5.35
C THR A 25 -4.55 12.62 -5.18
N SER A 26 -3.58 12.09 -4.44
CA SER A 26 -2.27 12.73 -4.32
C SER A 26 -1.52 12.76 -5.65
N ALA A 27 -1.54 11.68 -6.43
CA ALA A 27 -0.88 11.60 -7.73
C ALA A 27 -1.46 12.61 -8.73
N MET A 28 -2.79 12.76 -8.75
CA MET A 28 -3.45 13.80 -9.55
C MET A 28 -3.11 15.21 -9.08
N GLY A 29 -3.03 15.44 -7.76
CA GLY A 29 -2.69 16.75 -7.19
C GLY A 29 -1.23 17.18 -7.34
N LEU A 30 -0.33 16.25 -7.68
CA LEU A 30 1.08 16.52 -8.00
C LEU A 30 1.30 16.96 -9.46
N GLU A 31 0.26 16.88 -10.29
CA GLU A 31 0.32 17.11 -11.72
C GLU A 31 -0.19 18.53 -12.05
N GLU A 32 0.69 19.40 -12.55
CA GLU A 32 0.40 20.84 -12.77
C GLU A 32 0.19 21.23 -14.26
N ARG A 33 0.31 20.31 -15.22
CA ARG A 33 0.48 20.63 -16.66
C ARG A 33 -0.56 20.00 -17.60
N GLY A 34 -1.67 19.48 -17.10
CA GLY A 34 -2.74 18.85 -17.89
C GLY A 34 -2.45 17.41 -18.34
N PHE A 35 -1.49 16.74 -17.72
CA PHE A 35 -1.08 15.35 -17.99
C PHE A 35 -1.67 14.32 -17.03
N THR A 36 -2.87 14.57 -16.52
CA THR A 36 -3.53 13.74 -15.51
C THR A 36 -3.65 12.28 -15.96
N GLY A 37 -3.86 12.03 -17.27
CA GLY A 37 -3.87 10.69 -17.86
C GLY A 37 -2.52 9.96 -17.77
N MET A 38 -1.39 10.65 -17.91
CA MET A 38 -0.07 10.05 -17.72
C MET A 38 0.23 9.80 -16.24
N ALA A 39 -0.19 10.69 -15.34
CA ALA A 39 -0.08 10.47 -13.90
C ALA A 39 -0.88 9.22 -13.45
N LEU A 40 -2.10 9.07 -13.96
CA LEU A 40 -2.93 7.87 -13.79
C LEU A 40 -2.26 6.61 -14.35
N GLY A 41 -1.71 6.70 -15.57
CA GLY A 41 -0.98 5.60 -16.20
C GLY A 41 0.24 5.17 -15.39
N ALA A 42 1.03 6.12 -14.89
CA ALA A 42 2.19 5.85 -14.05
C ALA A 42 1.80 5.23 -12.70
N TRP A 43 0.76 5.76 -12.05
CA TRP A 43 0.21 5.18 -10.82
C TRP A 43 -0.22 3.72 -11.02
N GLY A 44 -0.97 3.43 -12.08
CA GLY A 44 -1.43 2.07 -12.40
C GLY A 44 -0.28 1.13 -12.78
N ALA A 45 0.71 1.61 -13.54
CA ALA A 45 1.86 0.82 -13.95
C ALA A 45 2.71 0.35 -12.75
N VAL A 46 2.95 1.24 -11.78
CA VAL A 46 3.65 0.88 -10.54
C VAL A 46 2.82 -0.15 -9.75
N GLN A 47 1.51 0.06 -9.62
CA GLN A 47 0.64 -0.85 -8.90
C GLN A 47 0.64 -2.27 -9.51
N ALA A 48 0.52 -2.37 -10.84
CA ALA A 48 0.55 -3.63 -11.56
C ALA A 48 1.91 -4.34 -11.41
N SER A 49 3.01 -3.58 -11.49
CA SER A 49 4.37 -4.11 -11.32
C SER A 49 4.60 -4.64 -9.90
N CYS A 50 4.22 -3.87 -8.89
CA CYS A 50 4.34 -4.26 -7.50
C CYS A 50 3.45 -5.47 -7.17
N MET A 51 2.20 -5.51 -7.66
CA MET A 51 1.33 -6.68 -7.48
C MET A 51 1.91 -7.93 -8.14
N GLY A 52 2.38 -7.82 -9.39
CA GLY A 52 3.01 -8.95 -10.09
C GLY A 52 4.23 -9.48 -9.35
N LEU A 53 5.09 -8.58 -8.88
CA LEU A 53 6.27 -8.94 -8.10
C LEU A 53 5.91 -9.58 -6.75
N ALA A 54 4.90 -9.02 -6.05
CA ALA A 54 4.42 -9.56 -4.79
C ALA A 54 3.85 -10.98 -4.96
N ILE A 55 3.07 -11.24 -6.01
CA ILE A 55 2.54 -12.57 -6.33
C ILE A 55 3.69 -13.55 -6.61
N ALA A 56 4.67 -13.13 -7.43
CA ALA A 56 5.81 -13.98 -7.78
C ALA A 56 6.68 -14.33 -6.57
N ILE A 57 7.07 -13.33 -5.78
CA ILE A 57 7.91 -13.52 -4.58
C ILE A 57 7.14 -14.29 -3.50
N GLY A 58 5.88 -13.94 -3.26
CA GLY A 58 5.04 -14.63 -2.27
C GLY A 58 4.82 -16.10 -2.61
N GLY A 59 4.56 -16.40 -3.88
CA GLY A 59 4.45 -17.78 -4.37
C GLY A 59 5.75 -18.57 -4.22
N ALA A 60 6.86 -18.00 -4.69
CA ALA A 60 8.18 -18.64 -4.57
C ALA A 60 8.57 -18.89 -3.11
N LEU A 61 8.34 -17.93 -2.23
CA LEU A 61 8.62 -18.06 -0.79
C LEU A 61 7.74 -19.14 -0.15
N ARG A 62 6.43 -19.13 -0.43
CA ARG A 62 5.50 -20.17 0.03
C ARG A 62 5.98 -21.55 -0.35
N ASP A 63 6.35 -21.73 -1.62
CA ASP A 63 6.74 -23.02 -2.17
C ASP A 63 8.07 -23.48 -1.58
N TRP A 64 9.03 -22.56 -1.40
CA TRP A 64 10.31 -22.85 -0.77
C TRP A 64 10.15 -23.30 0.69
N VAL A 65 9.38 -22.56 1.49
CA VAL A 65 9.09 -22.93 2.89
C VAL A 65 8.34 -24.27 2.97
N SER A 66 7.39 -24.49 2.07
CA SER A 66 6.65 -25.76 2.01
C SER A 66 7.57 -26.93 1.68
N ALA A 67 8.51 -26.76 0.75
CA ALA A 67 9.53 -27.77 0.44
C ALA A 67 10.41 -28.08 1.66
N LEU A 68 10.88 -27.05 2.38
CA LEU A 68 11.66 -27.23 3.61
C LEU A 68 10.88 -27.97 4.71
N GLY A 69 9.58 -27.74 4.81
CA GLY A 69 8.68 -28.45 5.72
C GLY A 69 8.60 -29.95 5.42
N VAL A 70 8.46 -30.30 4.13
CA VAL A 70 8.44 -31.72 3.67
C VAL A 70 9.76 -32.44 3.99
N HIS A 71 10.88 -31.72 3.95
CA HIS A 71 12.19 -32.28 4.31
C HIS A 71 12.42 -32.42 5.84
N GLY A 72 11.45 -32.07 6.68
CA GLY A 72 11.51 -32.25 8.14
C GLY A 72 12.47 -31.30 8.87
N LEU A 73 13.07 -30.34 8.17
CA LEU A 73 14.11 -29.45 8.68
C LEU A 73 13.58 -28.33 9.60
N LEU A 74 12.27 -28.05 9.56
CA LEU A 74 11.63 -26.98 10.35
C LEU A 74 11.03 -27.48 11.69
N GLY A 75 11.19 -28.77 12.01
CA GLY A 75 10.65 -29.40 13.23
C GLY A 75 9.15 -29.77 13.13
N GLU A 76 8.69 -30.65 14.02
CA GLU A 76 7.31 -31.20 14.00
C GLU A 76 6.22 -30.12 14.12
N ALA A 77 6.54 -28.94 14.68
CA ALA A 77 5.61 -27.82 14.82
C ALA A 77 5.27 -27.11 13.48
N MET A 78 6.12 -27.23 12.45
CA MET A 78 5.90 -26.65 11.11
C MET A 78 5.50 -27.69 10.06
N ASN A 79 5.27 -28.94 10.47
CA ASN A 79 4.99 -30.07 9.56
C ASN A 79 3.55 -30.09 9.00
N TYR A 80 2.86 -28.95 9.03
CA TYR A 80 1.51 -28.78 8.51
C TYR A 80 1.53 -28.03 7.17
N SER A 81 0.66 -28.42 6.24
CA SER A 81 0.50 -27.81 4.90
C SER A 81 0.26 -26.28 4.92
N SER A 82 -0.09 -25.71 6.07
CA SER A 82 -0.32 -24.27 6.29
C SER A 82 0.94 -23.47 6.61
N SER A 83 2.10 -24.09 6.86
CA SER A 83 3.30 -23.40 7.36
C SER A 83 3.91 -22.41 6.36
N GLY A 84 3.89 -22.75 5.06
CA GLY A 84 4.28 -21.85 3.98
C GLY A 84 3.41 -20.59 3.93
N TYR A 85 2.08 -20.75 4.04
CA TYR A 85 1.14 -19.61 4.05
C TYR A 85 1.31 -18.71 5.28
N ALA A 86 1.49 -19.30 6.47
CA ALA A 86 1.72 -18.53 7.69
C ALA A 86 2.98 -17.66 7.60
N THR A 87 4.03 -18.18 6.96
CA THR A 87 5.30 -17.45 6.76
C THR A 87 5.12 -16.27 5.81
N VAL A 88 4.43 -16.48 4.67
CA VAL A 88 4.12 -15.40 3.73
C VAL A 88 3.27 -14.31 4.40
N TYR A 89 2.19 -14.70 5.11
CA TYR A 89 1.36 -13.73 5.83
C TYR A 89 2.13 -12.94 6.89
N GLY A 90 3.03 -13.60 7.63
CA GLY A 90 3.89 -12.91 8.60
C GLY A 90 4.80 -11.89 7.94
N LEU A 91 5.41 -12.24 6.80
CA LEU A 91 6.24 -11.33 6.02
C LEU A 91 5.43 -10.15 5.46
N GLU A 92 4.27 -10.40 4.87
CA GLU A 92 3.37 -9.36 4.34
C GLU A 92 2.98 -8.36 5.43
N LEU A 93 2.70 -8.86 6.63
CA LEU A 93 2.33 -8.03 7.78
C LEU A 93 3.50 -7.11 8.20
N VAL A 94 4.74 -7.61 8.19
CA VAL A 94 5.95 -6.78 8.41
C VAL A 94 6.13 -5.75 7.30
N LEU A 95 5.93 -6.12 6.04
CA LEU A 95 6.04 -5.20 4.90
C LEU A 95 4.97 -4.10 4.95
N LEU A 96 3.76 -4.40 5.40
CA LEU A 96 2.72 -3.39 5.61
C LEU A 96 3.12 -2.38 6.69
N PHE A 97 3.69 -2.83 7.81
CA PHE A 97 4.23 -1.92 8.83
C PHE A 97 5.42 -1.11 8.31
N ALA A 98 6.34 -1.72 7.56
CA ALA A 98 7.43 -1.00 6.92
C ALA A 98 6.92 0.10 5.97
N GLY A 99 5.87 -0.19 5.18
CA GLY A 99 5.20 0.79 4.34
C GLY A 99 4.62 1.96 5.14
N LEU A 100 3.95 1.69 6.26
CA LEU A 100 3.44 2.72 7.17
C LEU A 100 4.57 3.61 7.73
N VAL A 101 5.70 3.02 8.14
CA VAL A 101 6.88 3.75 8.63
C VAL A 101 7.45 4.66 7.54
N VAL A 102 7.51 4.19 6.28
CA VAL A 102 7.99 5.00 5.15
C VAL A 102 7.03 6.15 4.85
N ILE A 103 5.70 5.94 4.90
CA ILE A 103 4.71 6.98 4.58
C ILE A 103 4.61 8.04 5.70
N GLY A 104 4.79 7.66 6.97
CA GLY A 104 4.61 8.56 8.13
C GLY A 104 5.31 9.93 7.99
N PRO A 105 6.61 10.00 7.68
CA PRO A 105 7.33 11.25 7.46
C PRO A 105 6.80 12.09 6.28
N LEU A 106 6.35 11.45 5.19
CA LEU A 106 5.84 12.15 4.00
C LEU A 106 4.56 12.93 4.31
N VAL A 107 3.71 12.41 5.20
CA VAL A 107 2.48 13.10 5.62
C VAL A 107 2.80 14.27 6.57
N ARG A 108 3.85 14.14 7.39
CA ARG A 108 4.25 15.20 8.34
C ARG A 108 4.74 16.47 7.65
N ASN A 109 5.40 16.37 6.51
CA ASN A 109 6.00 17.51 5.81
C ASN A 109 5.01 18.41 5.04
N ARG A 110 3.78 17.96 4.77
CA ARG A 110 2.79 18.77 4.03
C ARG A 110 1.98 19.74 4.90
N SER A 111 1.89 19.52 6.21
CA SER A 111 1.23 20.47 7.12
C SER A 111 2.00 21.79 7.28
N ALA A 112 3.32 21.80 7.01
CA ALA A 112 4.14 23.01 7.13
C ALA A 112 4.15 23.88 5.87
N SER A 113 3.88 23.33 4.67
CA SER A 113 3.97 24.07 3.40
C SER A 113 2.62 24.57 2.85
N SER A 114 1.49 24.08 3.35
CA SER A 114 0.16 24.49 2.84
C SER A 114 -0.40 25.78 3.46
N GLN A 115 0.37 26.48 4.31
CA GLN A 115 -0.07 27.71 4.98
C GLN A 115 0.37 29.01 4.28
N SER A 116 1.10 28.91 3.16
CA SER A 116 1.57 30.08 2.41
C SER A 116 1.10 29.96 0.95
N GLU A 117 -0.14 30.34 0.67
CA GLU A 117 -0.70 30.78 -0.64
C GLU A 117 -2.25 30.92 -0.54
N VAL A 118 -2.76 31.50 0.54
CA VAL A 118 -4.05 32.21 0.50
C VAL A 118 -3.72 33.70 0.40
N GLY A 119 -3.06 34.07 -0.71
CA GLY A 119 -2.78 35.45 -1.06
C GLY A 119 -4.07 36.13 -1.48
N LYS A 120 -4.65 36.93 -0.55
CA LYS A 120 -5.65 38.00 -0.74
C LYS A 120 -6.49 37.90 -2.02
N PHE A 121 -7.71 37.39 -1.85
CA PHE A 121 -8.82 37.61 -2.77
C PHE A 121 -8.86 39.09 -3.18
N GLY A 122 -8.62 39.37 -4.47
CA GLY A 122 -8.49 40.69 -5.06
C GLY A 122 -9.81 41.44 -5.14
N LEU A 123 -10.36 41.84 -3.98
CA LEU A 123 -11.50 42.76 -3.89
C LEU A 123 -11.11 44.23 -4.12
N ALA A 124 -9.86 44.50 -4.51
CA ALA A 124 -9.33 45.85 -4.73
C ALA A 124 -9.23 46.24 -6.23
N GLU A 125 -9.73 45.42 -7.15
CA GLU A 125 -9.73 45.71 -8.60
C GLU A 125 -11.05 46.32 -9.12
N PHE A 126 -11.93 46.83 -8.25
CA PHE A 126 -13.12 47.57 -8.71
C PHE A 126 -12.78 49.07 -8.90
N PRO A 127 -12.78 49.58 -10.16
CA PRO A 127 -12.66 51.01 -10.40
C PRO A 127 -13.93 51.74 -9.94
N GLY A 128 -13.72 52.81 -9.16
CA GLY A 128 -14.70 53.89 -8.98
C GLY A 128 -14.53 54.97 -10.05
#